data_AF-A0A535C4H4-F1
#
_entry.id   AF-A0A535C4H4-F1
#
_cell.length_a   1.000
_cell.length_b   1.000
_cell.length_c   1.000
_cell.angle_alpha   90.00
_cell.angle_beta   90.00
_cell.angle_gamma   90.00
#
_symmetry.space_group_name_H-M   'P 1'
#
loop_
_entity.id
_entity.type
_entity.pdbx_description
1 polymer ?
#
loop_
_entity_poly.entity_id
_entity_poly.type
_entity_poly.pdbx_seq_one_letter_code
_entity_poly.pdbx_strand_id
1 'polypeptide(L)'
;MATSEATSAAPAALEGVSSTLARRIRLDWLIVAASAWLGAGLYWDGWAHGYGLPDSFWTIWHAAFYSGFGACAAVILGAVVLKRPRATSWRAAIPAGYEYAVAGVFIFGVGGIFDTLWHSIFGIEFSTDALLSPSHLVLATGAALIVSAPFAAARRAPRPDLARQLPAVISLTFLLGTFTFFTLYAGPYSGVIGAGLRPSDATLVRAMLGVILFSALIVGCALVGLRRGVLVPGALTVMLGLNGVAMIFMRGHASLEVQLTFALVAIAAGAVGDFLVSRLRPSPDRVIALRAFAFLLPAAYFAIYLGVVVWRVGSGWTVHELTGIVTMAGIVGLLTSFVFAADARREVPAA
;
A
#
# COMPACT_ATOMS: atom_id res chain seq x y z
N MET A 1 10.39 -64.19 -3.61
CA MET A 1 9.26 -63.33 -3.18
C MET A 1 9.86 -62.15 -2.42
N ALA A 2 10.01 -61.00 -3.08
CA ALA A 2 10.42 -59.74 -2.44
C ALA A 2 9.43 -58.68 -2.90
N THR A 3 8.48 -58.32 -2.03
CA THR A 3 7.41 -57.38 -2.30
C THR A 3 7.83 -55.96 -1.90
N SER A 4 7.97 -55.12 -2.91
CA SER A 4 7.72 -53.67 -2.96
C SER A 4 7.11 -53.02 -1.69
N GLU A 5 7.92 -52.25 -0.95
CA GLU A 5 7.50 -51.33 0.12
C GLU A 5 7.66 -49.84 -0.27
N ALA A 6 7.53 -49.50 -1.55
CA ALA A 6 7.81 -48.13 -2.03
C ALA A 6 6.59 -47.22 -2.27
N THR A 7 5.35 -47.64 -1.99
CA THR A 7 4.16 -46.99 -2.59
C THR A 7 3.18 -46.28 -1.64
N SER A 8 3.41 -46.21 -0.32
CA SER A 8 2.44 -45.59 0.62
C SER A 8 2.82 -44.21 1.19
N ALA A 9 4.06 -43.75 1.02
CA ALA A 9 4.53 -42.49 1.60
C ALA A 9 4.19 -41.25 0.74
N ALA A 10 4.04 -41.41 -0.57
CA ALA A 10 3.78 -40.31 -1.50
C ALA A 10 2.41 -39.61 -1.32
N PRO A 11 1.29 -40.32 -1.09
CA PRO A 11 -0.02 -39.68 -0.91
C PRO A 11 -0.09 -38.81 0.36
N ALA A 12 0.44 -39.30 1.48
CA ALA A 12 0.44 -38.58 2.76
C ALA A 12 1.31 -37.32 2.73
N ALA A 13 2.44 -37.35 2.03
CA ALA A 13 3.30 -36.19 1.83
C ALA A 13 2.61 -35.10 0.98
N LEU A 14 1.89 -35.50 -0.07
CA LEU A 14 1.14 -34.58 -0.94
C LEU A 14 -0.06 -33.95 -0.21
N GLU A 15 -0.77 -34.70 0.62
CA GLU A 15 -1.86 -34.19 1.48
C GLU A 15 -1.34 -33.22 2.56
N GLY A 16 -0.18 -33.50 3.17
CA GLY A 16 0.48 -32.62 4.14
C GLY A 16 0.90 -31.27 3.56
N VAL A 17 1.38 -31.26 2.30
CA VAL A 17 1.74 -30.03 1.58
C VAL A 17 0.49 -29.22 1.22
N SER A 18 -0.56 -29.88 0.72
CA SER A 18 -1.83 -29.25 0.34
C SER A 18 -2.52 -28.57 1.54
N SER A 19 -2.60 -29.26 2.68
CA SER A 19 -3.20 -28.72 3.92
C SER A 19 -2.42 -27.55 4.52
N THR A 20 -1.08 -27.59 4.42
CA THR A 20 -0.21 -26.50 4.88
C THR A 20 -0.35 -25.26 4.03
N LEU A 21 -0.42 -25.43 2.70
CA LEU A 21 -0.66 -24.33 1.77
C LEU A 21 -2.04 -23.70 1.96
N ALA A 22 -3.10 -24.50 2.06
CA ALA A 22 -4.46 -24.01 2.27
C ALA A 22 -4.56 -23.17 3.56
N ARG A 23 -3.90 -23.60 4.63
CA ARG A 23 -3.85 -22.85 5.90
C ARG A 23 -3.10 -21.52 5.79
N ARG A 24 -2.04 -21.45 4.99
CA ARG A 24 -1.33 -20.18 4.72
C ARG A 24 -2.21 -19.20 3.95
N ILE A 25 -2.84 -19.66 2.87
CA ILE A 25 -3.78 -18.84 2.08
C ILE A 25 -4.91 -18.31 2.97
N ARG A 26 -5.48 -19.16 3.85
CA ARG A 26 -6.50 -18.74 4.81
C ARG A 26 -5.99 -17.66 5.76
N LEU A 27 -4.78 -17.80 6.30
CA LEU A 27 -4.18 -16.80 7.18
C LEU A 27 -3.97 -15.46 6.46
N ASP A 28 -3.49 -15.48 5.21
CA ASP A 28 -3.28 -14.28 4.40
C ASP A 28 -4.60 -13.53 4.20
N TRP A 29 -5.68 -14.23 3.86
CA TRP A 29 -7.01 -13.63 3.69
C TRP A 29 -7.63 -13.12 5.00
N LEU A 30 -7.42 -13.82 6.13
CA LEU A 30 -7.86 -13.34 7.44
C LEU A 30 -7.17 -12.03 7.82
N ILE A 31 -5.87 -11.91 7.52
CA ILE A 31 -5.13 -10.65 7.73
C ILE A 31 -5.59 -9.57 6.77
N VAL A 32 -5.87 -9.88 5.51
CA VAL A 32 -6.44 -8.92 4.56
C VAL A 32 -7.76 -8.37 5.10
N ALA A 33 -8.66 -9.22 5.60
CA ALA A 33 -9.93 -8.79 6.16
C ALA A 33 -9.75 -7.93 7.42
N ALA A 34 -8.88 -8.34 8.35
CA ALA A 34 -8.58 -7.57 9.55
C ALA A 34 -7.90 -6.22 9.22
N SER A 35 -7.01 -6.21 8.23
CA SER A 35 -6.34 -4.99 7.75
C SER A 35 -7.30 -4.06 7.03
N ALA A 36 -8.30 -4.61 6.32
CA ALA A 36 -9.37 -3.82 5.72
C ALA A 36 -10.22 -3.13 6.79
N TRP A 37 -10.51 -3.80 7.92
CA TRP A 37 -11.16 -3.18 9.07
C TRP A 37 -10.28 -2.06 9.64
N LEU A 38 -9.01 -2.35 9.94
CA LEU A 38 -8.07 -1.35 10.45
C LEU A 38 -7.99 -0.12 9.52
N GLY A 39 -7.88 -0.34 8.20
CA GLY A 39 -7.85 0.71 7.20
C GLY A 39 -9.16 1.49 7.13
N ALA A 40 -10.32 0.82 7.15
CA ALA A 40 -11.62 1.49 7.19
C ALA A 40 -11.76 2.38 8.43
N GLY A 41 -11.34 1.88 9.60
CA GLY A 41 -11.29 2.67 10.83
C GLY A 41 -10.37 3.87 10.71
N LEU A 42 -9.15 3.70 10.18
CA LEU A 42 -8.20 4.78 9.93
C LEU A 42 -8.78 5.87 9.01
N TYR A 43 -9.40 5.48 7.90
CA TYR A 43 -9.99 6.45 6.98
C TYR A 43 -11.19 7.17 7.60
N TRP A 44 -11.97 6.46 8.42
CA TRP A 44 -13.11 7.06 9.10
C TRP A 44 -12.68 8.08 10.16
N ASP A 45 -11.64 7.74 10.90
CA ASP A 45 -10.99 8.61 11.88
C ASP A 45 -10.32 9.82 11.22
N GLY A 46 -9.56 9.60 10.15
CA GLY A 46 -8.97 10.68 9.35
C GLY A 46 -10.01 11.63 8.75
N TRP A 47 -11.15 11.09 8.30
CA TRP A 47 -12.29 11.92 7.90
C TRP A 47 -12.78 12.78 9.07
N ALA A 48 -13.00 12.19 10.25
CA ALA A 48 -13.47 12.91 11.43
C ALA A 48 -12.52 14.03 11.88
N HIS A 49 -11.20 13.77 11.91
CA HIS A 49 -10.17 14.79 12.17
C HIS A 49 -10.19 15.91 11.11
N GLY A 50 -10.44 15.57 9.85
CA GLY A 50 -10.58 16.55 8.76
C GLY A 50 -11.75 17.53 8.97
N TYR A 51 -12.80 17.11 9.66
CA TYR A 51 -13.97 17.94 10.00
C TYR A 51 -13.94 18.50 11.43
N GLY A 52 -12.88 18.25 12.20
CA GLY A 52 -12.76 18.75 13.58
C GLY A 52 -13.76 18.12 14.56
N LEU A 53 -14.19 16.89 14.30
CA LEU A 53 -15.24 16.22 15.10
C LEU A 53 -14.75 15.62 16.43
N PRO A 54 -13.54 15.06 16.55
CA PRO A 54 -13.07 14.52 17.83
C PRO A 54 -12.81 15.64 18.84
N ASP A 55 -13.45 15.56 20.00
CA ASP A 55 -13.26 16.46 21.15
C ASP A 55 -12.40 15.84 22.27
N SER A 56 -12.11 14.55 22.15
CA SER A 56 -11.33 13.74 23.08
C SER A 56 -10.77 12.50 22.37
N PHE A 57 -9.96 11.70 23.07
CA PHE A 57 -9.48 10.42 22.55
C PHE A 57 -10.60 9.36 22.47
N TRP A 58 -11.60 9.43 23.35
CA TRP A 58 -12.62 8.39 23.47
C TRP A 58 -13.80 8.68 22.54
N THR A 59 -13.62 8.41 21.25
CA THR A 59 -14.65 8.62 20.22
C THR A 59 -14.98 7.31 19.51
N ILE A 60 -16.11 7.31 18.79
CA ILE A 60 -16.50 6.16 17.96
C ILE A 60 -15.51 5.91 16.81
N TRP A 61 -14.86 6.96 16.30
CA TRP A 61 -13.89 6.85 15.21
C TRP A 61 -12.59 6.18 15.69
N HIS A 62 -12.05 6.61 16.83
CA HIS A 62 -10.94 5.92 17.50
C HIS A 62 -11.33 4.48 17.84
N ALA A 63 -12.52 4.24 18.41
CA ALA A 63 -12.97 2.88 18.73
C ALA A 63 -13.03 1.96 17.50
N ALA A 64 -13.47 2.47 16.35
CA ALA A 64 -13.47 1.73 15.08
C ALA A 64 -12.04 1.41 14.60
N PHE A 65 -11.12 2.38 14.69
CA PHE A 65 -9.71 2.19 14.35
C PHE A 65 -9.01 1.16 15.26
N TYR A 66 -9.11 1.34 16.57
CA TYR A 66 -8.50 0.45 17.57
C TYR A 66 -9.14 -0.96 17.59
N SER A 67 -10.43 -1.11 17.28
CA SER A 67 -11.04 -2.43 17.11
C SER A 67 -10.48 -3.18 15.89
N GLY A 68 -10.19 -2.47 14.80
CA GLY A 68 -9.50 -3.04 13.64
C GLY A 68 -8.08 -3.50 13.97
N PHE A 69 -7.36 -2.74 14.79
CA PHE A 69 -6.08 -3.19 15.35
C PHE A 69 -6.26 -4.46 16.19
N GLY A 70 -7.26 -4.49 17.07
CA GLY A 70 -7.59 -5.67 17.88
C GLY A 70 -7.82 -6.92 17.02
N ALA A 71 -8.56 -6.78 15.91
CA ALA A 71 -8.76 -7.86 14.94
C ALA A 71 -7.43 -8.33 14.32
N CYS A 72 -6.56 -7.41 13.90
CA CYS A 72 -5.24 -7.75 13.37
C CYS A 72 -4.38 -8.49 14.41
N ALA A 73 -4.29 -7.96 15.63
CA ALA A 73 -3.55 -8.56 16.73
C ALA A 73 -4.07 -9.96 17.07
N ALA A 74 -5.40 -10.15 17.11
CA ALA A 74 -6.01 -11.44 17.37
C ALA A 74 -5.65 -12.49 16.30
N VAL A 75 -5.69 -12.13 15.01
CA VAL A 75 -5.33 -13.07 13.94
C VAL A 75 -3.83 -13.39 13.97
N ILE A 76 -2.96 -12.38 14.10
CA ILE A 76 -1.50 -12.56 14.08
C ILE A 76 -1.04 -13.37 15.31
N LEU A 77 -1.35 -12.88 16.51
CA LEU A 77 -0.92 -13.53 17.75
C LEU A 77 -1.65 -14.85 17.97
N GLY A 78 -2.91 -14.96 17.56
CA GLY A 78 -3.65 -16.22 17.55
C GLY A 78 -2.95 -17.29 16.71
N ALA A 79 -2.47 -16.95 15.51
CA ALA A 79 -1.70 -17.88 14.67
C ALA A 79 -0.40 -18.34 15.36
N VAL A 80 0.29 -17.45 16.08
CA VAL A 80 1.49 -17.79 16.87
C VAL A 80 1.14 -18.73 18.03
N VAL A 81 0.11 -18.39 18.82
CA VAL A 81 -0.34 -19.18 19.97
C VAL A 81 -0.80 -20.57 19.55
N LEU A 82 -1.56 -20.68 18.46
CA LEU A 82 -2.03 -21.97 17.94
C LEU A 82 -0.89 -22.86 17.41
N LYS A 83 0.20 -22.26 16.89
CA LYS A 83 1.38 -22.99 16.43
C LYS A 83 2.36 -23.33 17.56
N ARG A 84 2.33 -22.59 18.67
CA ARG A 84 3.29 -22.68 19.78
C ARG A 84 3.47 -24.10 20.36
N PRO A 85 2.42 -24.93 20.60
CA PRO A 85 2.59 -26.27 21.17
C PRO A 85 3.42 -27.22 20.29
N ARG A 86 3.53 -26.93 18.99
CA ARG A 86 4.29 -27.73 18.02
C ARG A 86 5.61 -27.09 17.62
N ALA A 87 5.97 -25.96 18.23
CA ALA A 87 7.17 -25.19 17.90
C ALA A 87 8.20 -25.28 19.03
N THR A 88 9.48 -25.23 18.66
CA THR A 88 10.62 -25.28 19.61
C THR A 88 10.76 -24.01 20.44
N SER A 89 10.25 -22.87 19.94
CA SER A 89 10.26 -21.58 20.64
C SER A 89 9.11 -20.69 20.16
N TRP A 90 8.86 -19.58 20.86
CA TRP A 90 7.91 -18.55 20.42
C TRP A 90 8.30 -17.95 19.07
N ARG A 91 9.60 -17.70 18.85
CA ARG A 91 10.09 -17.20 17.56
C ARG A 91 9.84 -18.22 16.44
N ALA A 92 10.04 -19.51 16.69
CA ALA A 92 9.73 -20.57 15.72
C ALA A 92 8.22 -20.74 15.47
N ALA A 93 7.38 -20.30 16.40
CA ALA A 93 5.93 -20.33 16.26
C ALA A 93 5.40 -19.22 15.32
N ILE A 94 6.21 -18.21 15.00
CA ILE A 94 5.80 -17.16 14.05
C ILE A 94 5.63 -17.77 12.64
N PRO A 95 4.52 -17.48 11.92
CA PRO A 95 4.39 -17.84 10.52
C PRO A 95 5.48 -17.15 9.68
N ALA A 96 6.11 -17.88 8.76
CA ALA A 96 7.16 -17.31 7.92
C ALA A 96 6.63 -16.12 7.11
N GLY A 97 7.29 -14.95 7.21
CA GLY A 97 6.87 -13.69 6.59
C GLY A 97 6.07 -12.77 7.52
N TYR A 98 5.69 -13.24 8.71
CA TYR A 98 4.89 -12.48 9.68
C TYR A 98 5.74 -11.89 10.82
N GLU A 99 7.06 -12.03 10.77
CA GLU A 99 7.98 -11.58 11.82
C GLU A 99 7.85 -10.07 12.07
N TYR A 100 7.81 -9.29 11.00
CA TYR A 100 7.59 -7.85 11.08
C TYR A 100 6.18 -7.49 11.55
N ALA A 101 5.17 -8.26 11.16
CA ALA A 101 3.80 -8.04 11.58
C ALA A 101 3.61 -8.25 13.09
N VAL A 102 4.28 -9.26 13.67
CA VAL A 102 4.33 -9.47 15.13
C VAL A 102 4.96 -8.26 15.82
N ALA A 103 6.10 -7.76 15.31
CA ALA A 103 6.70 -6.53 15.83
C ALA A 103 5.75 -5.33 15.69
N GLY A 104 5.06 -5.21 14.56
CA GLY A 104 4.06 -4.19 14.30
C GLY A 104 2.91 -4.20 15.30
N VAL A 105 2.43 -5.38 15.73
CA VAL A 105 1.40 -5.49 16.78
C VAL A 105 1.87 -4.86 18.09
N PHE A 106 3.11 -5.12 18.51
CA PHE A 106 3.65 -4.53 19.74
C PHE A 106 3.94 -3.04 19.59
N ILE A 107 4.50 -2.61 18.46
CA ILE A 107 4.75 -1.19 18.17
C ILE A 107 3.44 -0.40 18.16
N PHE A 108 2.40 -0.92 17.51
CA PHE A 108 1.08 -0.28 17.50
C PHE A 108 0.46 -0.27 18.90
N GLY A 109 0.56 -1.37 19.66
CA GLY A 109 0.03 -1.43 21.02
C GLY A 109 0.67 -0.39 21.96
N VAL A 110 2.00 -0.22 21.89
CA VAL A 110 2.71 0.86 22.60
C VAL A 110 2.31 2.23 22.04
N GLY A 111 2.22 2.35 20.72
CA GLY A 111 1.75 3.55 20.04
C GLY A 111 0.38 4.00 20.53
N GLY A 112 -0.55 3.08 20.77
CA GLY A 112 -1.89 3.40 21.24
C GLY A 112 -1.93 3.96 22.65
N ILE A 113 -1.11 3.41 23.55
CA ILE A 113 -0.94 3.98 24.89
C ILE A 113 -0.32 5.38 24.79
N PHE A 114 0.71 5.52 23.94
CA PHE A 114 1.36 6.79 23.71
C PHE A 114 0.40 7.84 23.14
N ASP A 115 -0.48 7.44 22.23
CA ASP A 115 -1.51 8.27 21.61
C ASP A 115 -2.53 8.79 22.62
N THR A 116 -3.06 7.92 23.49
CA THR A 116 -3.95 8.35 24.57
C THR A 116 -3.26 9.37 25.49
N LEU A 117 -2.00 9.12 25.86
CA LEU A 117 -1.23 10.03 26.72
C LEU A 117 -0.94 11.36 26.01
N TRP A 118 -0.57 11.30 24.73
CA TRP A 118 -0.25 12.46 23.92
C TRP A 118 -1.44 13.40 23.82
N HIS A 119 -2.61 12.87 23.48
CA HIS A 119 -3.84 13.64 23.44
C HIS A 119 -4.27 14.20 24.81
N SER A 120 -3.96 13.49 25.89
CA SER A 120 -4.27 13.95 27.25
C SER A 120 -3.39 15.12 27.69
N ILE A 121 -2.17 15.24 27.15
CA ILE A 121 -1.19 16.26 27.53
C ILE A 121 -1.23 17.47 26.58
N PHE A 122 -1.31 17.21 25.27
CA PHE A 122 -1.17 18.22 24.21
C PHE A 122 -2.48 18.55 23.50
N GLY A 123 -3.57 17.83 23.78
CA GLY A 123 -4.86 17.99 23.11
C GLY A 123 -4.96 17.20 21.80
N ILE A 124 -6.08 17.38 21.10
CA ILE A 124 -6.35 16.71 19.82
C ILE A 124 -5.80 17.55 18.67
N GLU A 125 -4.94 16.97 17.83
CA GLU A 125 -4.43 17.60 16.62
C GLU A 125 -5.43 17.52 15.46
N PHE A 126 -5.39 18.53 14.59
CA PHE A 126 -6.21 18.60 13.39
C PHE A 126 -5.36 18.83 12.15
N SER A 127 -5.92 18.52 10.98
CA SER A 127 -5.29 18.78 9.69
C SER A 127 -3.89 18.15 9.57
N THR A 128 -2.86 18.94 9.20
CA THR A 128 -1.50 18.43 8.99
C THR A 128 -0.82 18.00 10.28
N ASP A 129 -1.16 18.62 11.42
CA ASP A 129 -0.55 18.29 12.71
C ASP A 129 -0.88 16.85 13.11
N ALA A 130 -2.11 16.39 12.83
CA ALA A 130 -2.49 15.00 13.05
C ALA A 130 -1.62 14.03 12.23
N LEU A 131 -1.23 14.39 11.00
CA LEU A 131 -0.38 13.55 10.15
C LEU A 131 1.09 13.53 10.60
N LEU A 132 1.53 14.53 11.35
CA LEU A 132 2.91 14.67 11.83
C LEU A 132 3.07 14.35 13.31
N SER A 133 1.97 14.11 14.02
CA SER A 133 1.98 13.82 15.45
C SER A 133 2.84 12.60 15.74
N PRO A 134 3.78 12.68 16.71
CA PRO A 134 4.65 11.57 17.06
C PRO A 134 3.90 10.29 17.40
N SER A 135 2.75 10.38 18.09
CA SER A 135 1.96 9.21 18.45
C SER A 135 1.37 8.52 17.21
N HIS A 136 0.75 9.30 16.32
CA HIS A 136 0.23 8.79 15.06
C HIS A 136 1.32 8.18 14.17
N LEU A 137 2.54 8.73 14.16
CA LEU A 137 3.66 8.15 13.39
C LEU A 137 4.14 6.79 13.95
N VAL A 138 4.08 6.60 15.28
CA VAL A 138 4.35 5.28 15.90
C VAL A 138 3.24 4.30 15.51
N LEU A 139 1.98 4.71 15.57
CA LEU A 139 0.83 3.91 15.12
C LEU A 139 0.94 3.56 13.63
N ALA A 140 1.28 4.53 12.78
CA ALA A 140 1.50 4.34 11.35
C ALA A 140 2.60 3.30 11.08
N THR A 141 3.68 3.35 11.85
CA THR A 141 4.79 2.39 11.75
C THR A 141 4.31 0.98 12.10
N GLY A 142 3.59 0.84 13.22
CA GLY A 142 3.01 -0.45 13.62
C GLY A 142 2.03 -0.99 12.58
N ALA A 143 1.13 -0.14 12.07
CA ALA A 143 0.14 -0.48 11.06
C ALA A 143 0.80 -0.90 9.74
N ALA A 144 1.80 -0.15 9.25
CA ALA A 144 2.54 -0.48 8.04
C ALA A 144 3.19 -1.88 8.12
N LEU A 145 3.79 -2.22 9.27
CA LEU A 145 4.37 -3.53 9.49
C LEU A 145 3.30 -4.64 9.52
N ILE A 146 2.15 -4.40 10.16
CA ILE A 146 1.02 -5.33 10.21
C ILE A 146 0.46 -5.59 8.80
N VAL A 147 0.09 -4.54 8.07
CA VAL A 147 -0.60 -4.68 6.77
C VAL A 147 0.32 -5.23 5.69
N SER A 148 1.65 -5.13 5.86
CA SER A 148 2.65 -5.70 4.94
C SER A 148 2.80 -7.22 5.02
N ALA A 149 2.19 -7.90 6.02
CA ALA A 149 2.45 -9.32 6.28
C ALA A 149 2.14 -10.24 5.09
N PRO A 150 0.96 -10.17 4.44
CA PRO A 150 0.67 -11.03 3.29
C PRO A 150 1.63 -10.79 2.13
N PHE A 151 2.04 -9.53 1.90
CA PHE A 151 3.06 -9.19 0.90
C PHE A 151 4.44 -9.77 1.26
N ALA A 152 4.88 -9.67 2.52
CA ALA A 152 6.15 -10.19 2.99
C ALA A 152 6.21 -11.74 2.95
N ALA A 153 5.08 -12.39 3.23
CA ALA A 153 4.91 -13.85 3.18
C ALA A 153 4.81 -14.39 1.74
N ALA A 154 4.43 -13.53 0.78
CA ALA A 154 4.22 -13.91 -0.60
C ALA A 154 5.49 -14.48 -1.25
N ARG A 155 5.31 -15.56 -2.00
CA ARG A 155 6.36 -16.21 -2.79
C ARG A 155 5.94 -16.25 -4.25
N ARG A 156 6.93 -16.14 -5.14
CA ARG A 156 6.72 -16.29 -6.58
C ARG A 156 6.11 -17.66 -6.88
N ALA A 157 4.99 -17.67 -7.59
CA ALA A 157 4.35 -18.89 -8.06
C ALA A 157 4.81 -19.21 -9.50
N PRO A 158 4.96 -20.49 -9.89
CA PRO A 158 5.32 -20.87 -11.26
C PRO A 158 4.27 -20.45 -12.31
N ARG A 159 3.02 -20.33 -11.89
CA ARG A 159 1.88 -19.87 -12.70
C ARG A 159 1.09 -18.83 -11.88
N PRO A 160 0.36 -17.91 -12.54
CA PRO A 160 -0.56 -17.02 -11.85
C PRO A 160 -1.52 -17.81 -10.97
N ASP A 161 -1.57 -17.47 -9.69
CA ASP A 161 -2.49 -18.04 -8.72
C ASP A 161 -3.09 -16.87 -7.92
N LEU A 162 -4.27 -16.45 -8.36
CA LEU A 162 -4.99 -15.31 -7.80
C LEU A 162 -5.21 -15.47 -6.30
N ALA A 163 -5.51 -16.69 -5.81
CA ALA A 163 -5.77 -16.92 -4.41
C ALA A 163 -4.54 -16.66 -3.52
N ARG A 164 -3.33 -16.81 -4.07
CA ARG A 164 -2.06 -16.55 -3.38
C ARG A 164 -1.54 -15.13 -3.60
N GLN A 165 -1.73 -14.59 -4.79
CA GLN A 165 -1.12 -13.32 -5.18
C GLN A 165 -2.01 -12.12 -4.84
N LEU A 166 -3.34 -12.27 -4.85
CA LEU A 166 -4.26 -11.18 -4.56
C LEU A 166 -4.13 -10.67 -3.11
N PRO A 167 -3.98 -11.50 -2.06
CA PRO A 167 -3.68 -11.01 -0.72
C PRO A 167 -2.43 -10.14 -0.65
N ALA A 168 -1.38 -10.52 -1.38
CA ALA A 168 -0.13 -9.77 -1.44
C ALA A 168 -0.30 -8.42 -2.14
N VAL A 169 -1.09 -8.37 -3.22
CA VAL A 169 -1.43 -7.12 -3.93
C VAL A 169 -2.25 -6.20 -3.03
N ILE A 170 -3.27 -6.72 -2.34
CA ILE A 170 -4.11 -5.94 -1.43
C ILE A 170 -3.27 -5.44 -0.24
N SER A 171 -2.40 -6.28 0.32
CA SER A 171 -1.44 -5.91 1.38
C SER A 171 -0.52 -4.76 0.96
N LEU A 172 0.05 -4.84 -0.26
CA LEU A 172 0.86 -3.77 -0.82
C LEU A 172 0.05 -2.49 -1.05
N THR A 173 -1.24 -2.63 -1.37
CA THR A 173 -2.19 -1.52 -1.53
C THR A 173 -2.49 -0.84 -0.20
N PHE A 174 -2.66 -1.60 0.88
CA PHE A 174 -2.81 -1.04 2.23
C PHE A 174 -1.55 -0.33 2.68
N LEU A 175 -0.36 -0.88 2.40
CA LEU A 175 0.90 -0.21 2.68
C LEU A 175 1.02 1.12 1.91
N LEU A 176 0.69 1.13 0.62
CA LEU A 176 0.60 2.37 -0.17
C LEU A 176 -0.41 3.34 0.45
N GLY A 177 -1.58 2.84 0.86
CA GLY A 177 -2.61 3.57 1.61
C GLY A 177 -2.08 4.29 2.84
N THR A 178 -1.34 3.58 3.70
CA THR A 178 -0.69 4.15 4.88
C THR A 178 0.24 5.30 4.50
N PHE A 179 1.11 5.11 3.49
CA PHE A 179 2.00 6.20 3.05
C PHE A 179 1.20 7.39 2.50
N THR A 180 0.24 7.17 1.62
CA THR A 180 -0.55 8.25 1.02
C THR A 180 -1.41 9.00 2.04
N PHE A 181 -1.87 8.31 3.09
CA PHE A 181 -2.59 8.91 4.21
C PHE A 181 -1.69 9.87 4.98
N PHE A 182 -0.52 9.41 5.42
CA PHE A 182 0.42 10.21 6.20
C PHE A 182 1.15 11.29 5.38
N THR A 183 1.09 11.22 4.05
CA THR A 183 1.60 12.28 3.16
C THR A 183 0.49 13.14 2.57
N LEU A 184 -0.76 13.06 3.06
CA LEU A 184 -1.93 13.76 2.51
C LEU A 184 -1.78 15.29 2.44
N TYR A 185 -0.84 15.88 3.18
CA TYR A 185 -0.52 17.30 3.09
C TYR A 185 0.05 17.72 1.71
N ALA A 186 0.50 16.78 0.89
CA ALA A 186 0.97 17.02 -0.47
C ALA A 186 0.56 15.88 -1.43
N GLY A 187 0.35 16.21 -2.70
CA GLY A 187 0.11 15.23 -3.76
C GLY A 187 -1.32 15.23 -4.30
N PRO A 188 -1.68 14.24 -5.14
CA PRO A 188 -2.93 14.27 -5.91
C PRO A 188 -4.20 14.14 -5.06
N TYR A 189 -4.06 13.74 -3.78
CA TYR A 189 -5.15 13.65 -2.82
C TYR A 189 -5.23 14.86 -1.87
N SER A 190 -4.19 15.70 -1.83
CA SER A 190 -4.13 16.95 -1.03
C SER A 190 -4.89 18.11 -1.67
N GLY A 191 -5.36 17.96 -2.91
CA GLY A 191 -6.23 18.87 -3.63
C GLY A 191 -6.28 18.49 -5.10
N VAL A 192 -6.99 19.27 -5.92
CA VAL A 192 -6.96 19.09 -7.37
C VAL A 192 -5.79 19.88 -7.94
N ILE A 193 -4.64 19.23 -8.14
CA ILE A 193 -3.45 19.84 -8.73
C ILE A 193 -3.77 20.33 -10.15
N GLY A 194 -3.33 21.54 -10.49
CA GLY A 194 -3.60 22.09 -11.81
C GLY A 194 -4.95 22.78 -11.97
N ALA A 195 -5.85 22.72 -11.00
CA ALA A 195 -7.17 23.35 -11.12
C ALA A 195 -7.15 24.86 -10.82
N GLY A 196 -8.11 25.58 -11.39
CA GLY A 196 -8.37 26.99 -11.06
C GLY A 196 -7.38 27.96 -11.70
N LEU A 197 -7.21 29.13 -11.08
CA LEU A 197 -6.29 30.17 -11.56
C LEU A 197 -4.83 29.71 -11.56
N ARG A 198 -3.97 30.46 -12.26
CA ARG A 198 -2.52 30.22 -12.25
C ARG A 198 -2.00 30.19 -10.79
N PRO A 199 -1.17 29.21 -10.41
CA PRO A 199 -0.76 29.06 -9.03
C PRO A 199 0.26 30.14 -8.63
N SER A 200 0.33 30.45 -7.34
CA SER A 200 1.51 31.07 -6.78
C SER A 200 2.68 30.08 -6.75
N ASP A 201 3.91 30.58 -6.67
CA ASP A 201 5.11 29.75 -6.60
C ASP A 201 5.04 28.75 -5.43
N ALA A 202 4.53 29.18 -4.26
CA ALA A 202 4.37 28.31 -3.10
C ALA A 202 3.41 27.13 -3.36
N THR A 203 2.31 27.36 -4.09
CA THR A 203 1.36 26.30 -4.46
C THR A 203 1.97 25.36 -5.49
N LEU A 204 2.70 25.88 -6.47
CA LEU A 204 3.40 25.10 -7.46
C LEU A 204 4.47 24.20 -6.83
N VAL A 205 5.30 24.74 -5.93
CA VAL A 205 6.33 23.99 -5.19
C VAL A 205 5.70 22.85 -4.38
N ARG A 206 4.63 23.13 -3.64
CA ARG A 206 3.90 22.10 -2.86
C ARG A 206 3.36 20.98 -3.75
N ALA A 207 2.76 21.35 -4.88
CA ALA A 207 2.26 20.38 -5.85
C ALA A 207 3.40 19.52 -6.42
N MET A 208 4.54 20.12 -6.76
CA MET A 208 5.71 19.40 -7.27
C MET A 208 6.29 18.42 -6.25
N LEU A 209 6.45 18.84 -5.00
CA LEU A 209 6.92 17.93 -3.94
C LEU A 209 5.96 16.75 -3.75
N GLY A 210 4.65 17.01 -3.77
CA GLY A 210 3.62 15.98 -3.71
C GLY A 210 3.65 15.02 -4.91
N VAL A 211 3.83 15.55 -6.12
CA VAL A 211 3.95 14.76 -7.36
C VAL A 211 5.17 13.85 -7.31
N ILE A 212 6.31 14.39 -6.90
CA ILE A 212 7.57 13.64 -6.79
C ILE A 212 7.42 12.52 -5.77
N LEU A 213 6.92 12.82 -4.58
CA LEU A 213 6.72 11.85 -3.52
C LEU A 213 5.73 10.76 -3.93
N PHE A 214 4.57 11.14 -4.45
CA PHE A 214 3.55 10.19 -4.91
C PHE A 214 4.07 9.29 -6.04
N SER A 215 4.79 9.86 -7.01
CA SER A 215 5.41 9.10 -8.12
C SER A 215 6.40 8.08 -7.62
N ALA A 216 7.25 8.45 -6.66
CA ALA A 216 8.21 7.53 -6.03
C ALA A 216 7.48 6.40 -5.29
N LEU A 217 6.40 6.70 -4.55
CA LEU A 217 5.61 5.70 -3.83
C LEU A 217 4.97 4.69 -4.78
N ILE A 218 4.23 5.13 -5.80
CA ILE A 218 3.53 4.21 -6.71
C ILE A 218 4.50 3.36 -7.53
N VAL A 219 5.62 3.93 -8.00
CA VAL A 219 6.65 3.19 -8.74
C VAL A 219 7.41 2.25 -7.81
N GLY A 220 7.78 2.70 -6.61
CA GLY A 220 8.45 1.88 -5.61
C GLY A 220 7.65 0.63 -5.27
N CYS A 221 6.36 0.79 -4.95
CA CYS A 221 5.45 -0.32 -4.70
C CYS A 221 5.36 -1.25 -5.93
N ALA A 222 5.13 -0.70 -7.13
CA ALA A 222 5.04 -1.50 -8.35
C ALA A 222 6.31 -2.32 -8.62
N LEU A 223 7.49 -1.72 -8.48
CA LEU A 223 8.77 -2.40 -8.68
C LEU A 223 9.00 -3.50 -7.65
N VAL A 224 8.70 -3.23 -6.37
CA VAL A 224 8.79 -4.23 -5.29
C VAL A 224 7.80 -5.39 -5.51
N GLY A 225 6.59 -5.10 -6.02
CA GLY A 225 5.62 -6.11 -6.47
C GLY A 225 6.14 -6.95 -7.66
N LEU A 226 6.80 -6.32 -8.64
CA LEU A 226 7.45 -7.02 -9.75
C LEU A 226 8.56 -7.95 -9.27
N ARG A 227 9.41 -7.48 -8.33
CA ARG A 227 10.51 -8.29 -7.74
C ARG A 227 9.97 -9.55 -7.09
N ARG A 228 8.90 -9.42 -6.32
CA ARG A 228 8.26 -10.55 -5.61
C ARG A 228 7.42 -11.44 -6.53
N GLY A 229 7.16 -11.02 -7.78
CA GLY A 229 6.36 -11.79 -8.72
C GLY A 229 4.89 -11.91 -8.29
N VAL A 230 4.35 -10.87 -7.64
CA VAL A 230 2.97 -10.85 -7.14
C VAL A 230 2.02 -10.07 -8.04
N LEU A 231 2.53 -9.29 -9.00
CA LEU A 231 1.69 -8.52 -9.92
C LEU A 231 1.00 -9.46 -10.91
N VAL A 232 -0.24 -9.81 -10.59
CA VAL A 232 -1.21 -10.47 -11.48
C VAL A 232 -1.89 -9.46 -12.39
N PRO A 233 -2.55 -9.90 -13.48
CA PRO A 233 -3.39 -8.99 -14.27
C PRO A 233 -4.39 -8.24 -13.38
N GLY A 234 -4.42 -6.92 -13.49
CA GLY A 234 -5.29 -6.06 -12.68
C GLY A 234 -4.67 -5.61 -11.35
N ALA A 235 -3.45 -6.04 -11.01
CA ALA A 235 -2.84 -5.71 -9.72
C ALA A 235 -2.61 -4.21 -9.54
N LEU A 236 -2.20 -3.49 -10.60
CA LEU A 236 -1.99 -2.04 -10.51
C LEU A 236 -3.32 -1.27 -10.53
N THR A 237 -4.34 -1.81 -11.19
CA THR A 237 -5.72 -1.32 -11.12
C THR A 237 -6.27 -1.41 -9.71
N VAL A 238 -6.10 -2.56 -9.04
CA VAL A 238 -6.47 -2.72 -7.63
C VAL A 238 -5.66 -1.76 -6.76
N MET A 239 -4.33 -1.71 -6.95
CA MET A 239 -3.44 -0.91 -6.11
C MET A 239 -3.74 0.59 -6.19
N LEU A 240 -3.81 1.16 -7.40
CA LEU A 240 -4.05 2.59 -7.57
C LEU A 240 -5.53 2.93 -7.40
N GLY A 241 -6.44 2.07 -7.86
CA GLY A 241 -7.88 2.27 -7.75
C GLY A 241 -8.37 2.24 -6.31
N LEU A 242 -8.07 1.18 -5.55
CA LEU A 242 -8.50 1.08 -4.15
C LEU A 242 -7.85 2.17 -3.29
N ASN A 243 -6.57 2.48 -3.51
CA ASN A 243 -5.89 3.58 -2.84
C ASN A 243 -6.57 4.93 -3.14
N GLY A 244 -6.80 5.25 -4.42
CA GLY A 244 -7.41 6.50 -4.83
C GLY A 244 -8.84 6.64 -4.31
N VAL A 245 -9.66 5.60 -4.43
CA VAL A 245 -11.03 5.56 -3.89
C VAL A 245 -11.00 5.85 -2.40
N ALA A 246 -10.22 5.11 -1.61
CA ALA A 246 -10.18 5.28 -0.16
C ALA A 246 -9.74 6.71 0.23
N MET A 247 -8.65 7.21 -0.35
CA MET A 247 -8.12 8.54 -0.06
C MET A 247 -9.07 9.68 -0.45
N ILE A 248 -9.73 9.59 -1.61
CA ILE A 248 -10.63 10.63 -2.13
C ILE A 248 -11.91 10.70 -1.28
N PHE A 249 -12.54 9.56 -1.00
CA PHE A 249 -13.77 9.51 -0.20
C PHE A 249 -13.53 9.86 1.27
N MET A 250 -12.42 9.41 1.85
CA MET A 250 -11.98 9.81 3.20
C MET A 250 -11.89 11.33 3.31
N ARG A 251 -11.44 12.01 2.25
CA ARG A 251 -11.32 13.47 2.32
C ARG A 251 -12.67 14.15 2.20
N GLY A 252 -13.53 13.76 1.26
CA GLY A 252 -14.94 14.19 1.23
C GLY A 252 -15.25 15.68 1.00
N HIS A 253 -14.25 16.56 0.86
CA HIS A 253 -14.46 18.01 0.75
C HIS A 253 -14.93 18.50 -0.64
N ALA A 254 -14.69 17.71 -1.69
CA ALA A 254 -15.09 18.06 -3.06
C ALA A 254 -16.51 17.57 -3.36
N SER A 255 -17.14 18.08 -4.42
CA SER A 255 -18.44 17.55 -4.88
C SER A 255 -18.32 16.07 -5.23
N LEU A 256 -19.42 15.32 -5.09
CA LEU A 256 -19.44 13.89 -5.41
C LEU A 256 -19.01 13.62 -6.85
N GLU A 257 -19.39 14.47 -7.80
CA GLU A 257 -18.95 14.36 -9.20
C GLU A 257 -17.42 14.42 -9.34
N VAL A 258 -16.78 15.37 -8.67
CA VAL A 258 -15.31 15.51 -8.69
C VAL A 258 -14.67 14.31 -8.02
N GLN A 259 -15.20 13.86 -6.88
CA GLN A 259 -14.70 12.66 -6.18
C GLN A 259 -14.76 11.42 -7.09
N LEU A 260 -15.90 11.16 -7.71
CA LEU A 260 -16.08 10.03 -8.64
C LEU A 260 -15.15 10.15 -9.85
N THR A 261 -15.00 11.36 -10.40
CA THR A 261 -14.11 11.61 -11.55
C THR A 261 -12.67 11.26 -11.24
N PHE A 262 -12.12 11.71 -10.10
CA PHE A 262 -10.73 11.41 -9.74
C PHE A 262 -10.53 9.97 -9.23
N ALA A 263 -11.56 9.34 -8.67
CA ALA A 263 -11.55 7.90 -8.40
C ALA A 263 -11.42 7.10 -9.71
N LEU A 264 -12.14 7.50 -10.76
CA LEU A 264 -12.02 6.90 -12.09
C LEU A 264 -10.64 7.18 -12.72
N VAL A 265 -10.04 8.35 -12.50
CA VAL A 265 -8.66 8.63 -12.92
C VAL A 265 -7.68 7.64 -12.29
N ALA A 266 -7.79 7.39 -10.98
CA ALA A 266 -6.90 6.45 -10.29
C ALA A 266 -7.06 5.00 -10.82
N ILE A 267 -8.30 4.57 -11.06
CA ILE A 267 -8.62 3.26 -11.66
C ILE A 267 -8.06 3.17 -13.08
N ALA A 268 -8.29 4.18 -13.92
CA ALA A 268 -7.82 4.22 -15.30
C ALA A 268 -6.29 4.22 -15.38
N ALA A 269 -5.61 4.99 -14.53
CA ALA A 269 -4.15 4.99 -14.44
C ALA A 269 -3.60 3.62 -14.02
N GLY A 270 -4.26 2.94 -13.08
CA GLY A 270 -3.92 1.56 -12.72
C GLY A 270 -4.09 0.58 -13.87
N ALA A 271 -5.18 0.70 -14.65
CA ALA A 271 -5.42 -0.12 -15.84
C ALA A 271 -4.36 0.12 -16.93
N VAL A 272 -3.93 1.37 -17.13
CA VAL A 272 -2.77 1.70 -17.98
C VAL A 272 -1.50 1.06 -17.43
N GLY A 273 -1.30 1.08 -16.11
CA GLY A 273 -0.20 0.37 -15.46
C GLY A 273 -0.18 -1.13 -15.79
N ASP A 274 -1.32 -1.82 -15.64
CA ASP A 274 -1.44 -3.25 -15.97
C ASP A 274 -1.20 -3.50 -17.46
N PHE A 275 -1.71 -2.62 -18.33
CA PHE A 275 -1.40 -2.67 -19.76
C PHE A 275 0.11 -2.56 -20.00
N LEU A 276 0.80 -1.60 -19.38
CA LEU A 276 2.25 -1.44 -19.50
C LEU A 276 3.00 -2.69 -19.01
N VAL A 277 2.59 -3.30 -17.89
CA VAL A 277 3.18 -4.57 -17.42
C VAL A 277 2.99 -5.67 -18.47
N SER A 278 1.78 -5.81 -19.03
CA SER A 278 1.48 -6.86 -20.01
C SER A 278 2.26 -6.70 -21.33
N ARG A 279 2.47 -5.46 -21.78
CA ARG A 279 3.12 -5.13 -23.06
C ARG A 279 4.63 -5.09 -22.95
N LEU A 280 5.16 -4.40 -21.94
CA LEU A 280 6.60 -4.25 -21.76
C LEU A 280 7.22 -5.48 -21.12
N ARG A 281 6.46 -6.23 -20.30
CA ARG A 281 6.93 -7.35 -19.47
C ARG A 281 8.23 -6.96 -18.73
N PRO A 282 8.17 -5.93 -17.86
CA PRO A 282 9.34 -5.39 -17.19
C PRO A 282 9.96 -6.43 -16.23
N SER A 283 11.27 -6.60 -16.30
CA SER A 283 12.03 -7.48 -15.39
C SER A 283 13.45 -6.96 -15.19
N PRO A 284 14.17 -7.40 -14.14
CA PRO A 284 15.59 -7.09 -13.98
C PRO A 284 16.45 -7.51 -15.18
N ASP A 285 16.07 -8.59 -15.88
CA ASP A 285 16.74 -9.07 -17.09
C ASP A 285 16.46 -8.18 -18.31
N ARG A 286 15.33 -7.45 -18.30
CA ARG A 286 14.89 -6.54 -19.37
C ARG A 286 14.92 -5.10 -18.88
N VAL A 287 16.13 -4.62 -18.53
CA VAL A 287 16.36 -3.32 -17.87
C VAL A 287 15.73 -2.14 -18.62
N ILE A 288 15.78 -2.11 -19.96
CA ILE A 288 15.17 -1.02 -20.74
C ILE A 288 13.64 -1.03 -20.58
N ALA A 289 13.00 -2.21 -20.64
CA ALA A 289 11.57 -2.33 -20.41
C ALA A 289 11.17 -1.98 -18.98
N LEU A 290 11.99 -2.35 -17.99
CA LEU A 290 11.82 -1.97 -16.59
C LEU A 290 11.88 -0.45 -16.39
N ARG A 291 12.88 0.22 -16.99
CA ARG A 291 13.06 1.67 -16.95
C ARG A 291 11.93 2.41 -17.66
N ALA A 292 11.54 1.92 -18.84
CA ALA A 292 10.40 2.47 -19.58
C ALA A 292 9.11 2.35 -18.77
N PHE A 293 8.84 1.19 -18.17
CA PHE A 293 7.70 1.00 -17.27
C PHE A 293 7.74 1.97 -16.09
N ALA A 294 8.88 2.09 -15.41
CA ALA A 294 9.04 2.94 -14.25
C ALA A 294 8.86 4.43 -14.58
N PHE A 295 9.25 4.87 -15.78
CA PHE A 295 8.95 6.22 -16.27
C PHE A 295 7.46 6.39 -16.63
N LEU A 296 6.92 5.46 -17.42
CA LEU A 296 5.60 5.60 -18.02
C LEU A 296 4.46 5.50 -17.01
N LEU A 297 4.60 4.71 -15.93
CA LEU A 297 3.54 4.54 -14.94
C LEU A 297 3.12 5.87 -14.27
N PRO A 298 4.01 6.62 -13.59
CA PRO A 298 3.65 7.88 -12.96
C PRO A 298 3.39 9.00 -13.98
N ALA A 299 4.09 9.00 -15.13
CA ALA A 299 3.82 9.94 -16.20
C ALA A 299 2.39 9.77 -16.75
N ALA A 300 1.95 8.52 -16.99
CA ALA A 300 0.59 8.24 -17.44
C ALA A 300 -0.45 8.63 -16.39
N TYR A 301 -0.21 8.35 -15.10
CA TYR A 301 -1.10 8.78 -14.02
C TYR A 301 -1.34 10.29 -14.07
N PHE A 302 -0.27 11.09 -14.09
CA PHE A 302 -0.39 12.54 -14.09
C PHE A 302 -0.87 13.11 -15.44
N ALA A 303 -0.57 12.45 -16.56
CA ALA A 303 -1.11 12.85 -17.87
C ALA A 303 -2.64 12.67 -17.93
N ILE A 304 -3.16 11.54 -17.46
CA ILE A 304 -4.62 11.30 -17.36
C ILE A 304 -5.23 12.31 -16.38
N TYR A 305 -4.64 12.43 -15.19
CA TYR A 305 -5.10 13.35 -14.14
C TYR A 305 -5.20 14.79 -14.66
N LEU A 306 -4.12 15.34 -15.21
CA LEU A 306 -4.10 16.73 -15.68
C LEU A 306 -4.91 16.92 -16.94
N GLY A 307 -5.02 15.90 -17.80
CA GLY A 307 -5.97 15.90 -18.90
C GLY A 307 -7.40 16.11 -18.39
N VAL A 308 -7.82 15.33 -17.39
CA VAL A 308 -9.14 15.51 -16.77
C VAL A 308 -9.29 16.89 -16.12
N VAL A 309 -8.26 17.39 -15.42
CA VAL A 309 -8.28 18.74 -14.83
C VAL A 309 -8.53 19.80 -15.89
N VAL A 310 -7.74 19.81 -16.98
CA VAL A 310 -7.86 20.80 -18.05
C VAL A 310 -9.23 20.73 -18.73
N TRP A 311 -9.74 19.53 -18.97
CA TRP A 311 -10.98 19.32 -19.74
C TRP A 311 -12.27 19.43 -18.92
N ARG A 312 -12.25 19.08 -17.62
CA ARG A 312 -13.47 18.95 -16.79
C ARG A 312 -13.53 19.94 -15.63
N VAL A 313 -12.38 20.38 -15.12
CA VAL A 313 -12.29 21.25 -13.94
C VAL A 313 -11.94 22.69 -14.34
N GLY A 314 -11.12 22.86 -15.38
CA GLY A 314 -10.57 24.13 -15.81
C GLY A 314 -9.23 24.44 -15.14
N SER A 315 -8.27 24.91 -15.95
CA SER A 315 -6.91 25.19 -15.52
C SER A 315 -6.39 26.49 -16.12
N GLY A 316 -5.89 27.38 -15.28
CA GLY A 316 -5.10 28.55 -15.63
C GLY A 316 -3.59 28.33 -15.46
N TRP A 317 -3.16 27.10 -15.17
CA TRP A 317 -1.74 26.74 -15.10
C TRP A 317 -1.14 26.75 -16.51
N THR A 318 0.14 27.06 -16.61
CA THR A 318 0.81 27.16 -17.92
C THR A 318 1.09 25.78 -18.51
N VAL A 319 1.26 25.70 -19.83
CA VAL A 319 1.66 24.45 -20.49
C VAL A 319 3.00 23.91 -19.95
N HIS A 320 3.92 24.79 -19.55
CA HIS A 320 5.20 24.42 -18.96
C HIS A 320 5.03 23.77 -17.58
N GLU A 321 4.14 24.31 -16.75
CA GLU A 321 3.82 23.73 -15.44
C GLU A 321 3.19 22.35 -15.64
N LEU A 322 2.14 22.24 -16.46
CA LEU A 322 1.38 20.99 -16.67
C LEU A 322 2.24 19.88 -17.28
N THR A 323 2.96 20.16 -18.38
CA THR A 323 3.85 19.17 -19.02
C THR A 323 5.08 18.86 -18.17
N GLY A 324 5.56 19.83 -17.39
CA GLY A 324 6.60 19.66 -16.39
C GLY A 324 6.23 18.64 -15.32
N ILE A 325 4.99 18.68 -14.80
CA ILE A 325 4.48 17.68 -13.83
C ILE A 325 4.64 16.26 -14.36
N VAL A 326 4.11 16.03 -15.58
CA VAL A 326 4.12 14.70 -16.23
C VAL A 326 5.54 14.19 -16.43
N THR A 327 6.42 15.07 -16.92
CA THR A 327 7.81 14.74 -17.21
C THR A 327 8.59 14.43 -15.92
N MET A 328 8.45 15.27 -14.90
CA MET A 328 9.13 15.10 -13.61
C MET A 328 8.65 13.84 -12.88
N ALA A 329 7.35 13.54 -12.91
CA ALA A 329 6.80 12.31 -12.38
C ALA A 329 7.47 11.08 -13.03
N GLY A 330 7.60 11.09 -14.37
CA GLY A 330 8.32 10.05 -15.11
C GLY A 330 9.80 9.95 -14.75
N ILE A 331 10.51 11.08 -14.64
CA ILE A 331 11.93 11.10 -14.27
C ILE A 331 12.15 10.49 -12.88
N VAL A 332 11.31 10.81 -11.89
CA VAL A 332 11.39 10.22 -10.54
C VAL A 332 11.21 8.70 -10.59
N GLY A 333 10.25 8.22 -11.37
CA GLY A 333 10.05 6.79 -11.58
C GLY A 333 11.26 6.12 -12.23
N LEU A 334 11.82 6.75 -13.27
CA LEU A 334 13.06 6.31 -13.92
C LEU A 334 14.22 6.22 -12.93
N LEU A 335 14.45 7.25 -12.10
CA LEU A 335 15.52 7.26 -11.08
C LEU A 335 15.32 6.15 -10.04
N THR A 336 14.09 5.94 -9.57
CA THR A 336 13.74 4.85 -8.65
C THR A 336 14.13 3.48 -9.24
N SER A 337 14.00 3.30 -10.55
CA SER A 337 14.38 2.04 -11.21
C SER A 337 15.90 1.77 -11.20
N PHE A 338 16.75 2.80 -11.14
CA PHE A 338 18.21 2.60 -11.05
C PHE A 338 18.61 2.03 -9.69
N VAL A 339 18.03 2.54 -8.61
CA VAL A 339 18.23 2.00 -7.26
C VAL A 339 17.77 0.54 -7.21
N PHE A 340 16.58 0.28 -7.75
CA PHE A 340 16.00 -1.05 -7.78
C PHE A 340 16.83 -2.08 -8.59
N ALA A 341 17.37 -1.69 -9.73
CA ALA A 341 18.13 -2.58 -10.62
C ALA A 341 19.56 -2.85 -10.12
N ALA A 342 20.16 -1.93 -9.35
CA ALA A 342 21.48 -2.12 -8.76
C ALA A 342 21.50 -3.29 -7.76
N ASP A 343 20.46 -3.40 -6.92
CA ASP A 343 20.33 -4.49 -5.96
C ASP A 343 20.10 -5.85 -6.64
N ALA A 344 19.31 -5.89 -7.71
CA ALA A 344 18.99 -7.14 -8.41
C ALA A 344 20.22 -7.82 -9.04
N ARG A 345 21.26 -7.05 -9.40
CA ARG A 345 22.52 -7.58 -9.94
C ARG A 345 23.44 -8.15 -8.87
N ARG A 346 23.27 -7.76 -7.59
CA ARG A 346 24.08 -8.27 -6.47
C ARG A 346 23.59 -9.62 -5.94
N GLU A 347 22.32 -9.96 -6.15
CA GLU A 347 21.73 -11.24 -5.74
C GLU A 347 22.11 -12.42 -6.66
N VAL A 348 22.70 -12.16 -7.83
CA VAL A 348 23.29 -13.20 -8.69
C VAL A 348 24.76 -13.35 -8.26
N PRO A 349 25.17 -14.50 -7.68
CA PRO A 349 26.59 -14.74 -7.45
C PRO A 349 27.35 -14.60 -8.77
N ALA A 350 28.48 -13.90 -8.76
CA ALA A 350 29.41 -13.97 -9.88
C ALA A 350 29.76 -15.45 -10.07
N ALA A 351 29.34 -16.00 -11.20
CA ALA A 351 29.64 -17.37 -11.59
C ALA A 351 31.13 -17.55 -11.88
#